data_AF-A0A5K1A7Z7-F1
#
_entry.id   AF-A0A5K1A7Z7-F1
#
_cell.length_a   1.000
_cell.length_b   1.000
_cell.length_c   1.000
_cell.angle_alpha   90.00
_cell.angle_beta   90.00
_cell.angle_gamma   90.00
#
_symmetry.space_group_name_H-M   'P 1'
#
loop_
_entity.id
_entity.type
_entity.pdbx_description
1 polymer ?
#
loop_
_entity_poly.entity_id
_entity_poly.type
_entity_poly.pdbx_seq_one_letter_code
_entity_poly.pdbx_strand_id
1 'polypeptide(L)' 'TVSARLDSAKENFCRTGKCLLCEIKTEELLVGESTHFFALVPFAASLPFEIWIIPRLHASHFEEIDHEK' A
#
# COMPACT_ATOMS: atom_id res chain seq x y z
N THR A 1 -8.37 3.61 12.70
CA THR A 1 -7.33 3.47 13.75
C THR A 1 -6.27 2.50 13.28
N VAL A 2 -5.11 2.42 13.93
CA VAL A 2 -4.07 1.41 13.59
C VAL A 2 -4.62 0.00 13.74
N SER A 3 -5.35 -0.28 14.83
CA SER A 3 -5.98 -1.58 15.06
C SER A 3 -6.88 -2.02 13.90
N ALA A 4 -7.77 -1.14 13.43
CA ALA A 4 -8.65 -1.47 12.30
C ALA A 4 -7.89 -1.83 11.02
N ARG A 5 -6.75 -1.16 10.75
CA ARG A 5 -5.91 -1.48 9.59
C ARG A 5 -5.25 -2.85 9.73
N LEU A 6 -4.74 -3.17 10.93
CA LEU A 6 -4.13 -4.47 11.22
C LEU A 6 -5.14 -5.61 11.12
N ASP A 7 -6.35 -5.40 11.64
CA ASP A 7 -7.43 -6.40 11.60
C ASP A 7 -7.83 -6.71 10.15
N SER A 8 -8.07 -5.68 9.33
CA SER A 8 -8.41 -5.86 7.90
C SER A 8 -7.26 -6.50 7.11
N ALA A 9 -6.02 -6.10 7.36
CA ALA A 9 -4.85 -6.68 6.69
C ALA A 9 -4.70 -8.17 7.03
N LYS A 10 -4.88 -8.53 8.31
CA LYS A 10 -4.84 -9.92 8.77
C LYS A 10 -5.96 -10.76 8.14
N GLU A 11 -7.19 -10.26 8.15
CA GLU A 11 -8.33 -10.95 7.54
C GLU A 11 -8.10 -11.21 6.04
N ASN A 12 -7.65 -10.19 5.29
CA ASN A 12 -7.36 -10.37 3.87
C ASN A 12 -6.24 -11.39 3.64
N PHE A 13 -5.18 -11.32 4.44
CA PHE A 13 -4.06 -12.27 4.34
C PHE A 13 -4.51 -13.70 4.64
N CYS A 14 -5.34 -13.92 5.67
CA CYS A 14 -5.90 -15.23 5.98
C CYS A 14 -6.76 -15.79 4.84
N ARG A 15 -7.45 -14.92 4.08
CA ARG A 15 -8.33 -15.33 2.97
C ARG A 15 -7.57 -15.57 1.65
N THR A 16 -6.55 -14.78 1.35
CA THR A 16 -5.88 -14.75 0.03
C THR A 16 -4.45 -15.29 0.05
N GLY A 17 -3.82 -15.35 1.23
CA GLY A 17 -2.39 -15.62 1.40
C GLY A 17 -1.48 -14.46 0.97
N LYS A 18 -2.03 -13.27 0.69
CA LYS A 18 -1.29 -12.14 0.14
C LYS A 18 -1.53 -10.85 0.93
N CYS A 19 -0.51 -9.98 0.95
CA CYS A 19 -0.59 -8.69 1.62
C CYS A 19 -1.55 -7.75 0.87
N LEU A 20 -2.47 -7.14 1.61
CA LEU A 20 -3.49 -6.24 1.07
C LEU A 20 -2.90 -5.06 0.29
N LEU A 21 -1.75 -4.52 0.71
CA LEU A 21 -1.09 -3.41 0.00
C LEU A 21 -0.30 -3.87 -1.23
N CYS A 22 0.31 -5.06 -1.18
CA CYS A 22 1.07 -5.60 -2.31
C CYS A 22 0.17 -6.07 -3.46
N GLU A 23 -1.10 -6.34 -3.19
CA GLU A 23 -2.08 -6.72 -4.23
C GLU A 23 -2.73 -5.54 -4.93
N ILE A 24 -2.45 -4.30 -4.51
CA ILE A 24 -3.06 -3.13 -5.14
C ILE A 24 -2.61 -3.05 -6.60
N LYS A 25 -3.58 -3.12 -7.51
CA LYS A 25 -3.33 -2.94 -8.94
C LYS A 25 -3.10 -1.46 -9.21
N THR A 26 -1.93 -1.14 -9.74
CA THR A 26 -1.53 0.25 -10.00
C THR A 26 -2.13 0.83 -11.27
N GLU A 27 -2.54 0.00 -12.24
CA GLU A 27 -2.82 0.43 -13.62
C GLU A 27 -3.94 1.49 -13.78
N GLU A 28 -5.01 1.47 -12.97
CA GLU A 28 -6.17 2.37 -13.17
C GLU A 28 -6.12 3.65 -12.32
N LEU A 29 -5.30 3.68 -11.27
CA LEU A 29 -5.30 4.77 -10.27
C LEU A 29 -3.89 5.32 -9.99
N LEU A 30 -2.91 5.03 -10.87
CA LEU A 30 -1.55 5.51 -10.76
C LEU A 30 -1.49 7.03 -10.96
N VAL A 31 -0.94 7.73 -9.97
CA VAL A 31 -0.58 9.15 -10.09
C VAL A 31 0.85 9.27 -10.63
N GLY A 32 1.75 8.41 -10.19
CA GLY A 32 3.11 8.35 -10.67
C GLY A 32 3.91 7.25 -9.97
N GLU A 33 5.09 6.96 -10.49
CA GLU A 33 5.95 5.92 -9.94
C GLU A 33 7.42 6.33 -9.95
N SER A 34 8.18 5.75 -9.02
CA SER A 34 9.64 5.84 -8.96
C SER A 34 10.24 4.44 -8.95
N THR A 35 11.56 4.34 -8.79
CA THR A 35 12.28 3.07 -8.67
C THR A 35 11.80 2.22 -7.50
N HIS A 36 11.48 2.85 -6.36
CA HIS A 36 11.21 2.16 -5.09
C HIS A 36 9.77 2.32 -4.60
N PHE A 37 9.03 3.29 -5.13
CA PHE A 37 7.68 3.61 -4.68
C PHE A 37 6.72 3.78 -5.85
N PHE A 38 5.43 3.63 -5.56
CA PHE A 38 4.36 4.10 -6.42
C PHE A 38 3.42 5.01 -5.63
N ALA A 39 2.88 6.01 -6.32
CA ALA A 39 1.89 6.94 -5.81
C ALA A 39 0.57 6.71 -6.53
N LEU A 40 -0.50 6.45 -5.78
CA LEU A 40 -1.82 6.19 -6.35
C LEU A 40 -2.93 6.86 -5.55
N VAL A 41 -4.10 6.97 -6.17
CA VAL A 41 -5.34 7.33 -5.47
C VAL A 41 -5.97 6.03 -4.95
N PRO A 42 -6.24 5.89 -3.63
CA PRO A 42 -6.87 4.68 -3.13
C PRO A 42 -8.29 4.53 -3.70
N PHE A 43 -8.67 3.30 -4.05
CA PHE A 43 -9.99 3.00 -4.64
C PHE A 43 -11.16 3.56 -3.83
N ALA A 44 -11.07 3.52 -2.50
CA ALA A 44 -12.05 4.07 -1.56
C ALA A 44 -11.48 5.29 -0.80
N ALA A 45 -10.95 6.27 -1.54
CA ALA A 45 -10.46 7.53 -0.99
C ALA A 45 -11.53 8.21 -0.12
N SER A 46 -11.15 8.63 1.08
CA SER A 46 -12.04 9.32 2.03
C SER A 46 -12.00 10.84 1.85
N LEU A 47 -10.96 11.35 1.17
CA LEU A 47 -10.77 12.78 0.91
C LEU A 47 -10.52 13.04 -0.59
N PRO A 48 -10.98 14.18 -1.12
CA PRO A 48 -10.59 14.62 -2.46
C PRO A 48 -9.07 14.74 -2.56
N PHE A 49 -8.50 14.21 -3.65
CA PHE A 49 -7.06 14.21 -3.91
C PHE A 49 -6.21 13.47 -2.85
N GLU A 50 -6.79 12.48 -2.15
CA GLU A 50 -6.00 11.57 -1.32
C GLU A 50 -5.02 10.77 -2.19
N ILE A 51 -3.75 10.74 -1.79
CA ILE A 51 -2.68 10.00 -2.47
C ILE A 51 -1.98 9.11 -1.44
N TRP A 52 -1.81 7.84 -1.78
CA TRP A 52 -0.99 6.90 -1.02
C TRP A 52 0.33 6.68 -1.75
N ILE A 53 1.44 6.87 -1.02
CA ILE A 53 2.79 6.51 -1.46
C ILE A 53 3.15 5.20 -0.78
N ILE A 54 3.41 4.17 -1.55
CA ILE A 54 3.58 2.80 -1.07
C ILE A 54 4.88 2.23 -1.63
N PRO A 55 5.71 1.55 -0.80
CA PRO A 55 6.91 0.90 -1.29
C PRO A 55 6.55 -0.24 -2.23
N ARG A 56 7.32 -0.39 -3.31
CA ARG A 56 7.16 -1.48 -4.29
C ARG A 56 7.51 -2.83 -3.66
N LEU A 57 8.51 -2.83 -2.78
CA LEU A 57 8.89 -3.99 -1.99
C LEU A 57 8.13 -3.97 -0.67
N HIS A 58 7.65 -5.15 -0.26
CA HIS A 58 6.95 -5.28 1.02
C HIS A 58 7.88 -4.90 2.18
N ALA A 59 7.50 -3.88 2.93
CA ALA A 59 8.13 -3.45 4.17
C ALA A 59 7.04 -3.27 5.23
N SER A 60 7.25 -3.88 6.40
CA SER A 60 6.27 -3.89 7.49
C SER A 60 6.42 -2.70 8.42
N HIS A 61 7.64 -2.18 8.51
CA HIS A 61 7.98 -0.99 9.27
C HIS A 61 8.64 0.06 8.36
N PHE A 62 8.47 1.34 8.70
CA PHE A 62 9.00 2.43 7.89
C PHE A 62 10.53 2.47 7.93
N GLU A 63 11.12 2.12 9.06
CA GLU A 63 12.57 2.05 9.29
C GLU A 63 13.28 0.93 8.52
N GLU A 64 12.55 -0.02 7.93
CA GLU A 64 13.12 -1.07 7.06
C GLU A 64 13.47 -0.53 5.66
N ILE A 65 13.03 0.68 5.32
CA ILE A 65 13.30 1.34 4.04
C ILE A 65 14.71 1.94 4.07
N ASP A 66 15.56 1.54 3.12
CA ASP A 66 16.92 2.04 2.96
C ASP A 66 17.10 2.72 1.59
N HIS A 67 18.33 3.17 1.29
CA HIS A 67 18.61 3.85 0.01
C HIS A 67 18.71 2.91 -1.19
N GLU A 68 18.74 1.60 -0.97
CA GLU A 68 18.83 0.56 -2.00
C GLU A 68 17.49 -0.15 -2.25
N LYS A 69 16.48 0.03 -1.38
CA LYS A 69 15.18 -0.65 -1.41
C LYS A 69 13.97 0.26 -1.32
#